data_AF-A0AAJ1HQQ8-F1
#
_entry.id   AF-A0AAJ1HQQ8-F1
#
_cell.length_a   1.000
_cell.length_b   1.000
_cell.length_c   1.000
_cell.angle_alpha   90.00
_cell.angle_beta   90.00
_cell.angle_gamma   90.00
#
_symmetry.space_group_name_H-M   'P 1'
#
loop_
_entity.id
_entity.type
_entity.pdbx_description
1 polymer ?
#
loop_
_entity_poly.entity_id
_entity_poly.type
_entity_poly.pdbx_seq_one_letter_code
_entity_poly.pdbx_strand_id
1 'polypeptide(L)'
;MNKKILSGTIVLLSCGLLAGCGSSKSTSSSASSSESTTQTSTQKRSSTSKKSSSAKSTSSSEASQSTSSISDSSTKTSSTATPAKVDDKTAGILLLLLVEPNWMKQYIGSDFFCYSPAGENPGGSDTAGYSYITANGDPSSFVYYKVDGENVTYKMWVPSASGDVAGGHFETKTVSLTTLENDYYITQSQKNEVDGYVHQLNRESDYLANH
;
A
#
# COMPACT_ATOMS: atom_id res chain seq x y z
N MET A 1 10.60 23.41 39.95
CA MET A 1 9.73 23.12 41.12
C MET A 1 8.83 21.95 40.74
N ASN A 2 8.43 21.11 41.70
CA ASN A 2 7.87 19.78 41.40
C ASN A 2 6.36 19.73 41.68
N LYS A 3 5.60 18.97 40.88
CA LYS A 3 4.46 18.17 41.37
C LYS A 3 4.06 17.08 40.36
N LYS A 4 3.57 15.95 40.87
CA LYS A 4 3.07 14.77 40.13
C LYS A 4 1.61 14.52 40.53
N ILE A 5 0.73 14.19 39.57
CA ILE A 5 -0.62 13.63 39.77
C ILE A 5 -0.89 12.64 38.61
N LEU A 6 -1.79 11.66 38.77
CA LEU A 6 -1.44 10.29 39.14
C LEU A 6 -2.67 9.37 39.03
N SER A 7 -2.57 8.36 38.15
CA SER A 7 -3.52 7.23 38.01
C SER A 7 -4.93 7.52 37.47
N GLY A 8 -5.51 6.51 36.80
CA GLY A 8 -6.85 6.58 36.20
C GLY A 8 -7.28 5.31 35.45
N THR A 9 -6.86 4.13 35.90
CA THR A 9 -7.12 2.85 35.19
C THR A 9 -8.59 2.43 35.30
N ILE A 10 -9.27 2.24 34.17
CA ILE A 10 -10.53 1.49 34.06
C ILE A 10 -10.36 0.36 33.03
N VAL A 11 -10.79 -0.83 33.41
CA VAL A 11 -10.68 -2.10 32.68
C VAL A 11 -11.90 -2.95 33.04
N LEU A 12 -12.40 -3.75 32.07
CA LEU A 12 -13.47 -4.79 32.12
C LEU A 12 -14.83 -4.47 31.46
N LEU A 13 -15.50 -5.59 31.10
CA LEU A 13 -16.84 -5.78 30.51
C LEU A 13 -17.01 -5.28 29.05
N SER A 14 -17.49 -6.09 28.09
CA SER A 14 -17.92 -7.51 28.12
C SER A 14 -17.71 -8.21 26.77
N CYS A 15 -17.41 -9.52 26.78
CA CYS A 15 -17.41 -10.33 25.57
C CYS A 15 -18.84 -10.70 25.14
N GLY A 16 -19.17 -10.53 23.86
CA GLY A 16 -20.45 -10.95 23.27
C GLY A 16 -20.25 -11.90 22.08
N LEU A 17 -20.10 -13.20 22.36
CA LEU A 17 -20.01 -14.23 21.32
C LEU A 17 -21.42 -14.73 20.95
N LEU A 18 -21.95 -14.27 19.81
CA LEU A 18 -23.17 -14.83 19.21
C LEU A 18 -22.81 -15.92 18.19
N ALA A 19 -22.70 -17.16 18.66
CA ALA A 19 -22.66 -18.35 17.82
C ALA A 19 -24.01 -19.07 17.87
N GLY A 20 -24.67 -19.24 16.72
CA GLY A 20 -26.02 -19.79 16.65
C GLY A 20 -26.48 -20.11 15.23
N CYS A 21 -25.93 -21.17 14.63
CA CYS A 21 -26.39 -21.69 13.35
C CYS A 21 -27.61 -22.61 13.55
N GLY A 22 -28.66 -22.44 12.74
CA GLY A 22 -29.86 -23.28 12.80
C GLY A 22 -30.67 -23.22 11.50
N SER A 23 -30.55 -24.23 10.65
CA SER A 23 -31.30 -24.36 9.39
C SER A 23 -32.35 -25.47 9.48
N SER A 24 -33.62 -25.17 9.21
CA SER A 24 -34.60 -26.11 8.65
C SER A 24 -35.84 -25.39 8.10
N LYS A 25 -36.65 -26.10 7.32
CA LYS A 25 -37.61 -25.56 6.32
C LYS A 25 -38.97 -26.26 6.43
N SER A 26 -40.08 -25.51 6.45
CA SER A 26 -41.30 -25.82 5.67
C SER A 26 -42.43 -24.79 5.80
N THR A 27 -42.98 -24.42 4.63
CA THR A 27 -44.37 -24.07 4.25
C THR A 27 -45.46 -23.95 5.32
N SER A 28 -46.44 -23.02 5.23
CA SER A 28 -46.91 -22.16 4.10
C SER A 28 -47.61 -20.88 4.66
N SER A 29 -48.29 -19.96 3.95
CA SER A 29 -48.94 -19.88 2.61
C SER A 29 -49.04 -18.39 2.16
N SER A 30 -49.77 -17.90 1.13
CA SER A 30 -50.81 -18.48 0.24
C SER A 30 -50.97 -17.82 -1.15
N ALA A 31 -51.26 -16.51 -1.22
CA ALA A 31 -51.89 -15.84 -2.40
C ALA A 31 -51.40 -14.37 -2.55
N SER A 32 -51.35 -13.74 -3.73
CA SER A 32 -51.59 -14.19 -5.12
C SER A 32 -51.02 -13.19 -6.14
N SER A 33 -50.81 -13.61 -7.41
CA SER A 33 -50.57 -12.80 -8.64
C SER A 33 -49.29 -11.92 -8.67
N SER A 34 -48.53 -11.80 -9.77
CA SER A 34 -48.82 -12.12 -11.19
C SER A 34 -47.63 -12.77 -11.93
N GLU A 35 -47.95 -13.40 -13.07
CA GLU A 35 -47.05 -13.63 -14.22
C GLU A 35 -46.48 -12.28 -14.78
N SER A 36 -45.49 -12.18 -15.66
CA SER A 36 -44.66 -13.11 -16.47
C SER A 36 -43.37 -12.36 -16.91
N THR A 37 -42.28 -12.93 -17.46
CA THR A 37 -41.98 -14.33 -17.82
C THR A 37 -40.45 -14.62 -17.83
N THR A 38 -40.09 -15.87 -18.10
CA THR A 38 -38.77 -16.52 -18.23
C THR A 38 -38.03 -16.19 -19.57
N GLN A 39 -36.81 -16.64 -19.90
CA GLN A 39 -36.31 -18.03 -19.94
C GLN A 39 -34.80 -18.22 -19.71
N THR A 40 -34.50 -19.35 -19.08
CA THR A 40 -33.20 -19.99 -18.88
C THR A 40 -32.66 -20.63 -20.16
N SER A 41 -31.33 -20.73 -20.30
CA SER A 41 -30.72 -21.92 -20.92
C SER A 41 -29.30 -22.19 -20.42
N THR A 42 -29.07 -23.41 -19.94
CA THR A 42 -27.75 -23.97 -19.68
C THR A 42 -27.22 -24.64 -20.96
N GLN A 43 -25.92 -24.56 -21.22
CA GLN A 43 -25.26 -25.63 -21.98
C GLN A 43 -23.78 -25.79 -21.65
N LYS A 44 -23.35 -27.06 -21.69
CA LYS A 44 -22.02 -27.56 -21.33
C LYS A 44 -21.35 -28.06 -22.60
N ARG A 45 -20.18 -27.55 -22.97
CA ARG A 45 -19.33 -28.17 -24.00
C ARG A 45 -17.84 -28.11 -23.67
N SER A 46 -17.22 -29.28 -23.74
CA SER A 46 -15.78 -29.53 -23.66
C SER A 46 -15.28 -29.98 -25.04
N SER A 47 -14.11 -29.51 -25.47
CA SER A 47 -13.43 -30.03 -26.66
C SER A 47 -11.91 -29.90 -26.54
N THR A 48 -11.22 -31.03 -26.65
CA THR A 48 -9.76 -31.18 -26.51
C THR A 48 -9.06 -31.22 -27.88
N SER A 49 -7.72 -31.17 -27.89
CA SER A 49 -6.79 -31.41 -29.02
C SER A 49 -6.52 -30.20 -29.94
N LYS A 50 -5.34 -30.02 -30.59
CA LYS A 50 -4.15 -30.89 -30.84
C LYS A 50 -2.88 -30.03 -30.65
N LYS A 51 -1.82 -30.45 -29.95
CA LYS A 51 -0.66 -31.28 -30.38
C LYS A 51 -0.01 -30.92 -31.74
N SER A 52 1.11 -30.20 -31.69
CA SER A 52 2.40 -30.45 -32.39
C SER A 52 3.42 -29.38 -31.94
N SER A 53 4.74 -29.53 -31.73
CA SER A 53 5.79 -30.56 -31.92
C SER A 53 6.81 -30.27 -33.04
N SER A 54 8.08 -30.09 -32.63
CA SER A 54 9.34 -29.98 -33.42
C SER A 54 9.64 -28.58 -34.03
N ALA A 55 10.90 -28.19 -34.28
CA ALA A 55 12.15 -28.97 -34.25
C ALA A 55 13.39 -28.22 -33.68
N LYS A 56 14.43 -29.02 -33.40
CA LYS A 56 15.77 -28.70 -32.85
C LYS A 56 16.78 -28.33 -33.97
N SER A 57 17.71 -27.40 -33.67
CA SER A 57 19.14 -27.35 -34.08
C SER A 57 19.84 -26.26 -33.22
N THR A 58 21.02 -26.37 -32.57
CA THR A 58 22.21 -27.25 -32.58
C THR A 58 23.37 -26.81 -33.50
N SER A 59 24.58 -26.77 -32.93
CA SER A 59 25.90 -26.26 -33.45
C SER A 59 26.00 -24.72 -33.51
N SER A 60 27.05 -24.03 -33.02
CA SER A 60 28.52 -24.26 -32.95
C SER A 60 29.22 -24.09 -34.30
N SER A 61 30.41 -23.48 -34.44
CA SER A 61 31.42 -22.97 -33.47
C SER A 61 31.70 -21.45 -33.67
N GLU A 62 32.73 -20.74 -33.16
CA GLU A 62 34.20 -20.93 -33.11
C GLU A 62 34.81 -20.26 -31.85
N ALA A 63 36.10 -20.53 -31.57
CA ALA A 63 36.83 -19.97 -30.42
C ALA A 63 38.10 -19.20 -30.84
N SER A 64 38.57 -18.29 -29.99
CA SER A 64 39.96 -17.80 -29.99
C SER A 64 40.37 -17.30 -28.61
N GLN A 65 41.66 -17.44 -28.30
CA GLN A 65 42.32 -17.10 -27.04
C GLN A 65 42.80 -15.61 -27.10
N SER A 66 43.27 -14.92 -26.05
CA SER A 66 44.33 -15.33 -25.12
C SER A 66 44.52 -14.41 -23.90
N THR A 67 45.12 -14.99 -22.85
CA THR A 67 46.10 -14.43 -21.89
C THR A 67 45.77 -13.19 -21.03
N SER A 68 45.77 -13.42 -19.70
CA SER A 68 46.38 -12.62 -18.60
C SER A 68 46.10 -11.10 -18.51
N SER A 69 45.79 -10.55 -17.32
CA SER A 69 46.61 -10.73 -16.11
C SER A 69 45.82 -10.72 -14.80
N ILE A 70 46.40 -11.35 -13.77
CA ILE A 70 45.91 -11.31 -12.39
C ILE A 70 46.33 -9.98 -11.75
N SER A 71 45.44 -9.36 -10.98
CA SER A 71 45.79 -8.35 -9.98
C SER A 71 44.82 -8.49 -8.81
N ASP A 72 45.24 -9.23 -7.79
CA ASP A 72 44.46 -9.41 -6.57
C ASP A 72 44.50 -8.12 -5.75
N SER A 73 43.35 -7.47 -5.65
CA SER A 73 43.07 -6.48 -4.62
C SER A 73 41.75 -6.84 -3.97
N SER A 74 41.76 -7.92 -3.18
CA SER A 74 40.64 -8.42 -2.39
C SER A 74 40.18 -7.45 -1.29
N THR A 75 39.70 -6.26 -1.67
CA THR A 75 38.84 -5.45 -0.82
C THR A 75 37.59 -6.26 -0.54
N LYS A 76 37.44 -6.74 0.71
CA LYS A 76 36.18 -7.28 1.20
C LYS A 76 35.15 -6.15 1.27
N THR A 77 34.53 -5.83 0.13
CA THR A 77 33.20 -5.24 0.11
C THR A 77 32.31 -6.24 0.81
N SER A 78 31.94 -5.94 2.05
CA SER A 78 30.97 -6.72 2.80
C SER A 78 29.67 -6.71 2.02
N SER A 79 29.36 -7.81 1.34
CA SER A 79 28.06 -8.04 0.70
C SER A 79 27.00 -8.30 1.77
N THR A 80 26.80 -7.30 2.63
CA THR A 80 25.50 -7.01 3.22
C THR A 80 24.57 -6.84 2.03
N ALA A 81 23.84 -7.90 1.69
CA ALA A 81 22.82 -7.83 0.67
C ALA A 81 21.81 -6.78 1.15
N THR A 82 21.85 -5.60 0.54
CA THR A 82 20.89 -4.55 0.82
C THR A 82 19.51 -5.18 0.57
N PRO A 83 18.60 -5.20 1.55
CA PRO A 83 17.26 -5.72 1.30
C PRO A 83 16.68 -4.99 0.09
N ALA A 84 15.91 -5.70 -0.72
CA ALA A 84 15.36 -5.16 -1.97
C ALA A 84 14.36 -4.05 -1.63
N LYS A 85 14.89 -2.83 -1.47
CA LYS A 85 14.18 -1.64 -0.99
C LYS A 85 12.90 -1.48 -1.80
N VAL A 86 11.76 -1.47 -1.10
CA VAL A 86 10.49 -1.12 -1.74
C VAL A 86 10.60 0.25 -2.43
N ASP A 87 9.87 0.41 -3.53
CA ASP A 87 9.82 1.69 -4.23
C ASP A 87 9.14 2.76 -3.35
N ASP A 88 9.31 4.03 -3.75
CA ASP A 88 8.84 5.16 -2.96
C ASP A 88 7.31 5.17 -2.77
N LYS A 89 6.53 4.80 -3.80
CA LYS A 89 5.06 4.75 -3.73
C LYS A 89 4.59 3.62 -2.80
N THR A 90 5.24 2.46 -2.86
CA THR A 90 5.01 1.37 -1.90
C THR A 90 5.39 1.79 -0.47
N ALA A 91 6.54 2.44 -0.27
CA ALA A 91 6.93 2.95 1.04
C ALA A 91 5.92 3.94 1.63
N GLY A 92 5.30 4.77 0.78
CA GLY A 92 4.17 5.63 1.15
C GLY A 92 2.95 4.86 1.65
N ILE A 93 2.52 3.79 0.96
CA ILE A 93 1.41 2.93 1.43
C ILE A 93 1.75 2.25 2.76
N LEU A 94 2.97 1.73 2.93
CA LEU A 94 3.38 1.13 4.20
C LEU A 94 3.39 2.16 5.35
N LEU A 95 3.83 3.40 5.08
CA LEU A 95 3.76 4.50 6.03
C LEU A 95 2.30 4.85 6.40
N LEU A 96 1.40 4.95 5.42
CA LEU A 96 -0.01 5.24 5.68
C LEU A 96 -0.69 4.13 6.49
N LEU A 97 -0.32 2.86 6.27
CA LEU A 97 -0.79 1.74 7.10
C LEU A 97 -0.33 1.84 8.58
N LEU A 98 0.77 2.55 8.85
CA LEU A 98 1.23 2.86 10.21
C LEU A 98 0.52 4.08 10.81
N VAL A 99 0.46 5.19 10.07
CA VAL A 99 0.05 6.50 10.64
C VAL A 99 -1.44 6.79 10.50
N GLU A 100 -2.05 6.44 9.38
CA GLU A 100 -3.42 6.81 9.01
C GLU A 100 -4.18 5.67 8.28
N PRO A 101 -4.21 4.43 8.82
CA PRO A 101 -4.73 3.26 8.11
C PRO A 101 -6.23 3.35 7.80
N ASN A 102 -7.02 4.02 8.66
CA ASN A 102 -8.45 4.18 8.45
C ASN A 102 -8.75 5.21 7.35
N TRP A 103 -8.06 6.35 7.38
CA TRP A 103 -8.15 7.39 6.35
C TRP A 103 -7.72 6.86 4.97
N MET A 104 -6.60 6.13 4.91
CA MET A 104 -6.16 5.45 3.69
C MET A 104 -7.23 4.47 3.17
N LYS A 105 -7.75 3.58 4.02
CA LYS A 105 -8.75 2.57 3.61
C LYS A 105 -10.14 3.16 3.32
N GLN A 106 -10.43 4.38 3.77
CA GLN A 106 -11.64 5.14 3.43
C GLN A 106 -11.57 5.76 2.03
N TYR A 107 -10.39 6.25 1.61
CA TYR A 107 -10.25 7.04 0.38
C TYR A 107 -9.53 6.33 -0.77
N ILE A 108 -8.84 5.21 -0.54
CA ILE A 108 -8.14 4.47 -1.59
C ILE A 108 -9.08 4.07 -2.75
N GLY A 109 -8.68 4.34 -3.98
CA GLY A 109 -9.52 4.17 -5.18
C GLY A 109 -10.44 5.35 -5.53
N SER A 110 -10.47 6.41 -4.71
CA SER A 110 -11.10 7.69 -5.08
C SER A 110 -10.21 8.46 -6.05
N ASP A 111 -10.81 9.17 -7.00
CA ASP A 111 -10.13 10.06 -7.95
C ASP A 111 -9.19 11.06 -7.25
N PHE A 112 -9.69 11.72 -6.20
CA PHE A 112 -8.93 12.68 -5.39
C PHE A 112 -7.88 12.07 -4.43
N PHE A 113 -7.77 10.73 -4.34
CA PHE A 113 -6.76 10.09 -3.48
C PHE A 113 -5.49 9.77 -4.29
N CYS A 114 -4.50 10.65 -4.16
CA CYS A 114 -3.41 10.78 -5.11
C CYS A 114 -2.03 10.60 -4.47
N TYR A 115 -1.08 10.11 -5.27
CA TYR A 115 0.36 10.12 -4.98
C TYR A 115 1.08 11.17 -5.85
N SER A 116 2.07 11.82 -5.26
CA SER A 116 2.97 12.77 -5.92
C SER A 116 4.42 12.43 -5.56
N PRO A 117 5.30 12.09 -6.54
CA PRO A 117 6.70 11.82 -6.26
C PRO A 117 7.49 13.13 -6.03
N ALA A 118 8.54 13.04 -5.22
CA ALA A 118 9.39 14.17 -4.84
C ALA A 118 9.86 15.02 -6.03
N GLY A 119 9.31 16.23 -6.13
CA GLY A 119 9.70 17.25 -7.11
C GLY A 119 8.85 17.34 -8.37
N GLU A 120 7.81 16.50 -8.56
CA GLU A 120 6.81 16.75 -9.63
C GLU A 120 5.90 17.93 -9.25
N ASN A 121 5.18 17.82 -8.13
CA ASN A 121 4.41 18.93 -7.55
C ASN A 121 5.03 19.30 -6.19
N PRO A 122 6.04 20.19 -6.13
CA PRO A 122 6.63 20.58 -4.86
C PRO A 122 5.65 21.41 -4.02
N GLY A 123 5.46 21.02 -2.76
CA GLY A 123 4.72 21.80 -1.77
C GLY A 123 5.50 23.03 -1.28
N GLY A 124 5.17 23.50 -0.08
CA GLY A 124 5.89 24.61 0.57
C GLY A 124 7.38 24.30 0.82
N SER A 125 8.15 25.31 1.19
CA SER A 125 9.60 25.18 1.46
C SER A 125 9.94 24.08 2.49
N ASP A 126 9.04 23.82 3.44
CA ASP A 126 9.19 22.78 4.46
C ASP A 126 9.02 21.35 3.91
N THR A 127 8.38 21.17 2.77
CA THR A 127 8.13 19.86 2.13
C THR A 127 8.80 19.72 0.76
N ALA A 128 9.64 20.68 0.37
CA ALA A 128 10.46 20.60 -0.83
C ALA A 128 11.35 19.35 -0.82
N GLY A 129 11.26 18.53 -1.88
CA GLY A 129 12.01 17.28 -2.00
C GLY A 129 11.43 16.09 -1.22
N TYR A 130 10.20 16.19 -0.71
CA TYR A 130 9.40 15.08 -0.20
C TYR A 130 8.42 14.61 -1.28
N SER A 131 8.19 13.30 -1.36
CA SER A 131 7.00 12.74 -1.99
C SER A 131 5.80 12.88 -1.06
N TYR A 132 4.58 12.67 -1.52
CA TYR A 132 3.42 12.60 -0.64
C TYR A 132 2.26 11.75 -1.19
N ILE A 133 1.37 11.38 -0.27
CA ILE A 133 0.02 10.93 -0.58
C ILE A 133 -0.96 11.94 0.01
N THR A 134 -2.00 12.29 -0.76
CA THR A 134 -2.99 13.32 -0.40
C THR A 134 -4.41 12.90 -0.74
N ALA A 135 -5.38 13.39 0.02
CA ALA A 135 -6.81 13.36 -0.31
C ALA A 135 -7.32 14.68 -0.94
N ASN A 136 -6.41 15.58 -1.36
CA ASN A 136 -6.71 16.89 -1.96
C ASN A 136 -7.70 17.74 -1.15
N GLY A 137 -7.20 18.31 -0.05
CA GLY A 137 -7.97 19.16 0.85
C GLY A 137 -7.12 20.25 1.51
N ASP A 138 -7.39 20.55 2.78
CA ASP A 138 -6.52 21.42 3.58
C ASP A 138 -5.17 20.73 3.91
N PRO A 139 -4.15 21.44 4.47
CA PRO A 139 -2.84 20.86 4.76
C PRO A 139 -2.80 19.58 5.59
N SER A 140 -3.82 19.28 6.41
CA SER A 140 -3.93 18.01 7.17
C SER A 140 -4.27 16.81 6.28
N SER A 141 -4.76 17.03 5.05
CA SER A 141 -5.05 16.00 4.06
C SER A 141 -3.81 15.44 3.35
N PHE A 142 -2.60 15.83 3.75
CA PHE A 142 -1.34 15.47 3.10
C PHE A 142 -0.38 14.75 4.08
N VAL A 143 0.12 13.58 3.66
CA VAL A 143 1.23 12.88 4.33
C VAL A 143 2.47 12.95 3.43
N TYR A 144 3.40 13.84 3.78
CA TYR A 144 4.67 14.00 3.08
C TYR A 144 5.72 13.04 3.63
N TYR A 145 6.55 12.42 2.78
CA TYR A 145 7.61 11.51 3.20
C TYR A 145 8.82 11.50 2.26
N LYS A 146 9.94 10.98 2.77
CA LYS A 146 11.21 10.85 2.06
C LYS A 146 11.98 9.64 2.59
N VAL A 147 12.46 8.77 1.70
CA VAL A 147 13.05 7.47 2.07
C VAL A 147 14.57 7.47 1.92
N ASP A 148 15.26 7.99 2.93
CA ASP A 148 16.72 8.11 3.00
C ASP A 148 17.36 6.84 3.60
N GLY A 149 17.80 5.94 2.71
CA GLY A 149 18.35 4.64 3.08
C GLY A 149 17.29 3.75 3.74
N GLU A 150 17.54 3.35 4.99
CA GLU A 150 16.59 2.62 5.84
C GLU A 150 15.60 3.53 6.60
N ASN A 151 15.70 4.86 6.49
CA ASN A 151 14.82 5.79 7.22
C ASN A 151 13.72 6.36 6.31
N VAL A 152 12.48 6.32 6.79
CA VAL A 152 11.35 7.09 6.24
C VAL A 152 11.11 8.27 7.18
N THR A 153 11.57 9.45 6.78
CA THR A 153 11.23 10.70 7.48
C THR A 153 9.96 11.27 6.84
N TYR A 154 8.97 11.59 7.65
CA TYR A 154 7.66 12.05 7.22
C TYR A 154 7.20 13.31 7.96
N LYS A 155 6.31 14.07 7.31
CA LYS A 155 5.69 15.28 7.82
C LYS A 155 4.18 15.24 7.61
N MET A 156 3.45 15.62 8.65
CA MET A 156 1.99 15.79 8.63
C MET A 156 1.65 17.13 9.27
N TRP A 157 0.62 17.80 8.76
CA TRP A 157 0.15 19.05 9.35
C TRP A 157 -0.72 18.78 10.57
N VAL A 158 -0.28 19.25 11.73
CA VAL A 158 -1.01 19.19 12.99
C VAL A 158 -1.68 20.54 13.23
N PRO A 159 -3.04 20.58 13.32
CA PRO A 159 -3.78 21.80 13.65
C PRO A 159 -3.32 22.44 14.96
N SER A 160 -3.69 23.72 15.14
CA SER A 160 -3.50 24.43 16.40
C SER A 160 -4.17 23.70 17.59
N ALA A 161 -3.78 24.04 18.82
CA ALA A 161 -4.42 23.52 20.04
C ALA A 161 -5.93 23.86 20.14
N SER A 162 -6.42 24.80 19.33
CA SER A 162 -7.83 25.17 19.15
C SER A 162 -8.57 24.35 18.07
N GLY A 163 -7.89 23.44 17.37
CA GLY A 163 -8.42 22.66 16.25
C GLY A 163 -8.45 23.40 14.90
N ASP A 164 -8.08 24.69 14.86
CA ASP A 164 -7.93 25.43 13.60
C ASP A 164 -6.67 24.98 12.84
N VAL A 165 -6.87 24.71 11.54
CA VAL A 165 -5.82 24.30 10.59
C VAL A 165 -4.92 25.47 10.22
N ALA A 166 -5.42 26.71 10.13
CA ALA A 166 -4.63 27.85 9.67
C ALA A 166 -3.51 28.23 10.65
N GLY A 167 -3.75 28.11 11.96
CA GLY A 167 -2.75 28.20 13.02
C GLY A 167 -1.97 26.90 13.31
N GLY A 168 -2.01 25.91 12.41
CA GLY A 168 -1.29 24.65 12.55
C GLY A 168 0.20 24.72 12.19
N HIS A 169 0.85 23.56 12.14
CA HIS A 169 2.28 23.41 11.81
C HIS A 169 2.61 21.99 11.36
N PHE A 170 3.75 21.79 10.69
CA PHE A 170 4.26 20.44 10.40
C PHE A 170 4.94 19.80 11.61
N GLU A 171 4.41 18.68 12.09
CA GLU A 171 5.22 17.75 12.88
C GLU A 171 6.10 16.92 11.93
N THR A 172 7.37 16.74 12.29
CA THR A 172 8.31 15.87 11.56
C THR A 172 8.64 14.64 12.41
N LYS A 173 8.50 13.45 11.84
CA LYS A 173 8.73 12.15 12.50
C LYS A 173 9.56 11.24 11.58
N THR A 174 10.15 10.19 12.15
CA THR A 174 10.91 9.18 11.39
C THR A 174 10.55 7.78 11.87
N VAL A 175 10.42 6.85 10.93
CA VAL A 175 10.29 5.41 11.17
C VAL A 175 11.31 4.67 10.29
N SER A 176 11.74 3.47 10.68
CA SER A 176 12.60 2.66 9.80
C SER A 176 11.76 1.92 8.76
N LEU A 177 12.27 1.82 7.53
CA LEU A 177 11.66 1.03 6.46
C LEU A 177 11.57 -0.45 6.88
N THR A 178 12.58 -0.94 7.61
CA THR A 178 12.59 -2.26 8.23
C THR A 178 11.42 -2.49 9.18
N THR A 179 10.98 -1.48 9.94
CA THR A 179 9.75 -1.56 10.77
C THR A 179 8.52 -1.71 9.88
N LEU A 180 8.37 -0.82 8.90
CA LEU A 180 7.24 -0.83 7.96
C LEU A 180 7.12 -2.16 7.18
N GLU A 181 8.25 -2.71 6.74
CA GLU A 181 8.29 -4.00 6.03
C GLU A 181 7.95 -5.18 6.95
N ASN A 182 8.36 -5.16 8.22
CA ASN A 182 8.00 -6.22 9.18
C ASN A 182 6.52 -6.18 9.60
N ASP A 183 5.97 -4.98 9.82
CA ASP A 183 4.58 -4.83 10.26
C ASP A 183 3.60 -5.08 9.09
N TYR A 184 3.94 -4.65 7.87
CA TYR A 184 2.99 -4.58 6.75
C TYR A 184 3.42 -5.26 5.44
N TYR A 185 4.61 -5.89 5.35
CA TYR A 185 5.12 -6.41 4.07
C TYR A 185 5.87 -7.76 4.15
N ILE A 186 5.74 -8.56 5.21
CA ILE A 186 6.42 -9.87 5.31
C ILE A 186 5.81 -10.89 4.32
N THR A 187 4.52 -11.19 4.50
CA THR A 187 3.88 -12.33 3.83
C THR A 187 3.41 -11.98 2.42
N GLN A 188 3.28 -12.99 1.54
CA GLN A 188 2.75 -12.75 0.19
C GLN A 188 1.32 -12.18 0.22
N SER A 189 0.52 -12.48 1.25
CA SER A 189 -0.82 -11.89 1.40
C SER A 189 -0.75 -10.39 1.68
N GLN A 190 0.13 -9.96 2.60
CA GLN A 190 0.39 -8.54 2.87
C GLN A 190 0.93 -7.83 1.62
N LYS A 191 1.88 -8.45 0.89
CA LYS A 191 2.42 -7.89 -0.35
C LYS A 191 1.35 -7.68 -1.41
N ASN A 192 0.43 -8.64 -1.57
CA ASN A 192 -0.70 -8.52 -2.49
C ASN A 192 -1.72 -7.46 -2.04
N GLU A 193 -1.96 -7.28 -0.73
CA GLU A 193 -2.83 -6.22 -0.19
C GLU A 193 -2.24 -4.83 -0.46
N VAL A 194 -0.94 -4.66 -0.19
CA VAL A 194 -0.19 -3.41 -0.42
C VAL A 194 -0.09 -3.08 -1.92
N ASP A 195 0.25 -4.06 -2.77
CA ASP A 195 0.23 -3.91 -4.23
C ASP A 195 -1.16 -3.47 -4.74
N GLY A 196 -2.23 -4.06 -4.18
CA GLY A 196 -3.60 -3.66 -4.46
C GLY A 196 -3.89 -2.20 -4.10
N TYR A 197 -3.31 -1.65 -3.02
CA TYR A 197 -3.40 -0.23 -2.70
C TYR A 197 -2.52 0.64 -3.61
N VAL A 198 -1.28 0.22 -3.90
CA VAL A 198 -0.36 0.94 -4.79
C VAL A 198 -0.94 1.10 -6.20
N HIS A 199 -1.67 0.11 -6.70
CA HIS A 199 -2.40 0.16 -7.98
C HIS A 199 -3.68 1.01 -7.95
N GLN A 200 -4.26 1.32 -6.78
CA GLN A 200 -5.44 2.16 -6.61
C GLN A 200 -5.13 3.63 -6.27
N LEU A 201 -3.87 3.98 -6.05
CA LEU A 201 -3.42 5.37 -5.91
C LEU A 201 -3.29 6.04 -7.29
N ASN A 202 -4.09 7.08 -7.54
CA ASN A 202 -3.97 7.94 -8.72
C ASN A 202 -2.68 8.77 -8.68
N ARG A 203 -2.26 9.37 -9.80
CA ARG A 203 -1.24 10.43 -9.76
C ARG A 203 -1.93 11.77 -9.50
N GLU A 204 -1.33 12.59 -8.66
CA GLU A 204 -1.83 13.94 -8.40
C GLU A 204 -1.74 14.83 -9.64
N SER A 205 -0.71 14.67 -10.46
CA SER A 205 -0.57 15.35 -11.76
C SER A 205 -1.67 14.98 -12.76
N ASP A 206 -2.23 13.77 -12.69
CA ASP A 206 -3.39 13.38 -13.50
C ASP A 206 -4.69 13.99 -12.94
N TYR A 207 -4.83 14.09 -11.61
CA TYR A 207 -5.97 14.76 -10.94
C TYR A 207 -6.00 16.27 -11.24
N LEU A 208 -4.89 16.97 -11.03
CA LEU A 208 -4.73 18.41 -11.28
C LEU A 208 -4.82 18.81 -12.76
N ALA A 209 -4.77 17.84 -13.69
CA ALA A 209 -5.01 18.08 -15.11
C ALA A 209 -6.51 18.07 -15.49
N ASN A 210 -7.39 17.63 -14.58
CA ASN A 210 -8.82 17.40 -14.85
C ASN A 210 -9.77 18.21 -13.93
N HIS A 211 -9.24 19.01 -13.00
CA HIS A 211 -9.99 19.77 -11.98
C HIS A 211 -9.47 21.20 -11.80
#